data_AF-A0A143WWK5-F1
#
_entry.id   AF-A0A143WWK5-F1
#
_cell.length_a   1.000
_cell.length_b   1.000
_cell.length_c   1.000
_cell.angle_alpha   90.00
_cell.angle_beta   90.00
_cell.angle_gamma   90.00
#
_symmetry.space_group_name_H-M   'P 1'
#
loop_
_entity.id
_entity.type
_entity.pdbx_description
1 polymer ?
#
loop_
_entity_poly.entity_id
_entity_poly.type
_entity_poly.pdbx_seq_one_letter_code
_entity_poly.pdbx_strand_id
1 'polypeptide(L)' 'MADELAGVLWPDGGEAREYHTRGKVQGVSGGKVDVLLRGSQAATPCGKLAGCEPKAGDIALVLVMPSGCVVLGVLG' A
#
# COMPACT_ATOMS: atom_id res chain seq x y z
N MET A 1 -3.98 -14.29 3.06
CA MET A 1 -4.59 -13.02 2.59
C MET A 1 -3.63 -12.18 1.76
N ALA A 2 -2.36 -12.00 2.15
CA ALA A 2 -1.35 -11.38 1.28
C ALA A 2 -1.03 -12.22 0.03
N ASP A 3 -0.97 -13.55 0.19
CA ASP A 3 -0.66 -14.48 -0.90
C ASP A 3 -1.74 -14.54 -1.99
N GLU A 4 -2.99 -14.32 -1.60
CA GLU A 4 -4.13 -14.36 -2.51
C GLU A 4 -4.18 -13.10 -3.39
N LEU A 5 -3.86 -11.95 -2.81
CA LEU A 5 -3.72 -10.69 -3.55
C LEU A 5 -2.48 -10.71 -4.46
N ALA A 6 -1.39 -11.30 -4.00
CA ALA A 6 -0.18 -11.49 -4.81
C ALA A 6 -0.43 -12.40 -6.01
N GLY A 7 -1.19 -13.50 -5.83
CA GLY A 7 -1.54 -14.41 -6.92
C GLY A 7 -2.45 -13.79 -8.00
N VAL A 8 -3.36 -12.88 -7.61
CA VAL A 8 -4.21 -12.16 -8.58
C VAL A 8 -3.40 -11.12 -9.37
N LEU A 9 -2.39 -10.51 -8.76
CA LEU A 9 -1.56 -9.48 -9.40
C LEU A 9 -0.37 -10.06 -10.19
N TRP A 10 0.06 -11.30 -9.92
CA TRP A 10 1.15 -12.02 -10.61
C TRP A 10 0.79 -13.48 -10.93
N PRO A 11 0.15 -13.75 -12.08
CA PRO A 11 -0.29 -15.09 -12.45
C PRO A 11 0.84 -16.10 -12.75
N ASP A 12 2.07 -15.62 -13.01
CA ASP A 12 3.20 -16.47 -13.45
C ASP A 12 4.08 -17.02 -12.30
N GLY A 13 3.55 -17.12 -11.07
CA GLY A 13 4.14 -17.98 -10.03
C GLY A 13 5.45 -17.51 -9.37
N GLY A 14 5.71 -16.20 -9.31
CA GLY A 14 6.85 -15.66 -8.57
C GLY A 14 6.51 -15.36 -7.11
N GLU A 15 7.32 -15.86 -6.17
CA GLU A 15 7.31 -15.43 -4.76
C GLU A 15 7.10 -13.92 -4.64
N ALA A 16 6.28 -13.46 -3.68
CA ALA A 16 5.84 -12.07 -3.52
C ALA A 16 7.02 -11.07 -3.59
N ARG A 17 7.32 -10.60 -4.81
CA ARG A 17 8.40 -9.65 -5.07
C ARG A 17 7.96 -8.29 -4.53
N GLU A 18 8.88 -7.62 -3.85
CA GLU A 18 8.69 -6.23 -3.46
C GLU A 18 8.31 -5.42 -4.70
N TYR A 19 7.18 -4.69 -4.64
CA TYR A 19 6.73 -3.90 -5.78
C TYR A 19 6.17 -2.56 -5.35
N HIS A 20 6.30 -1.59 -6.27
CA HIS A 20 5.79 -0.24 -6.09
C HIS A 20 4.42 -0.11 -6.75
N THR A 21 3.47 0.48 -6.04
CA THR A 21 2.15 0.80 -6.58
C THR A 21 1.66 2.15 -6.07
N ARG A 22 0.55 2.62 -6.64
CA ARG A 22 -0.16 3.80 -6.16
C ARG A 22 -1.43 3.36 -5.47
N GLY A 23 -1.79 4.05 -4.39
CA GLY A 23 -3.03 3.79 -3.66
C GLY A 23 -3.63 5.06 -3.11
N LYS A 24 -4.96 5.08 -2.98
CA LYS A 24 -5.67 6.25 -2.45
C LYS A 24 -5.65 6.21 -0.93
N VAL A 25 -5.18 7.27 -0.29
CA VAL A 25 -5.22 7.41 1.17
C VAL A 25 -6.68 7.64 1.59
N GLN A 26 -7.19 6.74 2.42
CA GLN A 26 -8.53 6.82 3.00
C GLN A 26 -8.51 7.54 4.35
N GLY A 27 -7.40 7.42 5.09
CA GLY A 27 -7.23 8.04 6.39
C GLY A 27 -5.85 7.76 6.99
N VAL A 28 -5.58 8.41 8.12
CA VAL A 28 -4.40 8.15 8.94
C VAL A 28 -4.88 7.88 10.36
N SER A 29 -4.56 6.70 10.88
CA SER A 29 -5.03 6.23 12.18
C SER A 29 -3.92 5.48 12.91
N GLY A 30 -3.72 5.75 14.20
CA GLY A 30 -2.74 5.02 15.03
C GLY A 30 -1.30 5.00 14.48
N GLY A 31 -0.87 6.06 13.77
CA GLY A 31 0.46 6.13 13.15
C GLY A 31 0.61 5.31 11.87
N LYS A 32 -0.46 4.69 11.38
CA LYS A 32 -0.56 3.99 10.10
C LYS A 32 -1.37 4.82 9.10
N VAL A 33 -1.16 4.53 7.83
CA VAL A 33 -1.83 5.17 6.70
C VAL A 33 -2.73 4.13 6.05
N ASP A 34 -4.04 4.35 6.07
CA ASP A 34 -5.00 3.42 5.49
C ASP A 34 -5.08 3.70 3.98
N VAL A 35 -4.49 2.81 3.19
CA VAL A 35 -4.38 2.98 1.73
C VAL A 35 -5.24 1.96 1.00
N LEU A 36 -6.14 2.45 0.14
CA LEU A 36 -6.86 1.61 -0.81
C LEU A 36 -5.95 1.32 -2.01
N LEU A 37 -5.34 0.13 -1.98
CA LEU A 37 -4.51 -0.38 -3.07
C LEU A 37 -5.37 -0.73 -4.28
N ARG A 38 -4.82 -0.57 -5.49
CA ARG A 38 -5.51 -0.96 -6.73
C ARG A 38 -5.89 -2.45 -6.68
N GLY A 39 -7.16 -2.75 -6.96
CA GLY A 39 -7.69 -4.11 -6.95
C GLY A 39 -8.16 -4.62 -5.58
N SER A 40 -7.87 -3.89 -4.50
CA SER A 40 -8.40 -4.19 -3.17
C SER A 40 -9.78 -3.57 -2.98
N GLN A 41 -10.67 -4.26 -2.27
CA GLN A 41 -11.97 -3.73 -1.83
C GLN A 41 -11.90 -3.05 -0.45
N ALA A 42 -10.81 -3.27 0.30
CA ALA A 42 -10.60 -2.74 1.63
C ALA A 42 -9.29 -1.95 1.73
N ALA A 43 -9.27 -0.94 2.60
CA ALA A 43 -8.06 -0.20 2.90
C ALA A 43 -7.05 -1.10 3.62
N THR A 44 -5.78 -0.96 3.26
CA THR A 44 -4.66 -1.68 3.88
C THR A 44 -3.88 -0.72 4.76
N PRO A 45 -3.68 -1.02 6.05
CA PRO A 45 -2.90 -0.17 6.95
C PRO A 45 -1.41 -0.30 6.63
N CYS A 46 -0.82 0.77 6.09
CA CYS A 46 0.59 0.85 5.75
C CYS A 46 1.38 1.67 6.78
N GLY A 47 2.65 1.32 6.97
CA GLY A 47 3.60 2.24 7.60
C GLY A 47 3.86 3.46 6.71
N LYS A 48 4.60 4.44 7.22
CA LYS A 48 5.07 5.58 6.42
C LYS A 48 6.52 5.90 6.72
N LEU A 49 7.25 6.40 5.72
CA LEU A 49 8.58 6.96 5.95
C LEU A 49 8.49 8.21 6.84
N ALA A 50 9.54 8.43 7.64
CA ALA A 50 9.67 9.62 8.46
C ALA A 50 9.65 10.88 7.58
N GLY A 51 8.86 11.88 7.97
CA GLY A 51 8.68 13.12 7.20
C GLY A 51 7.61 13.06 6.10
N CYS A 52 7.02 11.90 5.83
CA CYS A 52 5.83 11.83 4.96
C CYS A 52 4.57 12.21 5.75
N GLU A 53 3.78 13.15 5.22
CA GLU A 53 2.52 13.63 5.84
C GLU A 53 1.31 13.35 4.95
N PRO A 54 0.95 12.07 4.73
CA PRO A 54 -0.23 11.73 3.94
C PRO A 54 -1.51 12.15 4.65
N LYS A 55 -2.51 12.58 3.87
CA LYS A 55 -3.87 12.87 4.35
C LYS A 55 -4.91 12.14 3.49
N ALA A 56 -6.12 12.01 4.02
CA ALA A 56 -7.24 11.44 3.28
C ALA A 56 -7.46 12.20 1.96
N GLY A 57 -7.60 11.46 0.86
CA GLY A 57 -7.74 12.00 -0.48
C GLY A 57 -6.46 11.99 -1.32
N ASP A 58 -5.29 11.94 -0.69
CA ASP A 58 -4.01 11.87 -1.41
C ASP A 58 -3.86 10.56 -2.19
N ILE A 59 -2.96 10.58 -3.18
CA ILE A 59 -2.48 9.38 -3.84
C ILE A 59 -1.08 9.05 -3.32
N ALA A 60 -0.95 7.99 -2.56
CA ALA A 60 0.32 7.53 -2.00
C ALA A 60 1.10 6.67 -3.01
N LEU A 61 2.43 6.82 -3.04
CA LEU A 61 3.35 5.82 -3.57
C LEU A 61 3.64 4.81 -2.45
N VAL A 62 3.36 3.53 -2.73
CA VAL A 62 3.42 2.44 -1.75
C VAL A 62 4.39 1.38 -2.21
N LEU A 63 5.32 1.01 -1.34
CA LEU A 63 6.09 -0.23 -1.46
C LEU A 63 5.32 -1.34 -0.74
N VAL A 64 4.99 -2.39 -1.47
CA VAL A 64 4.34 -3.60 -0.94
C VAL A 64 5.40 -4.69 -0.85
N MET A 65 5.51 -5.31 0.32
CA MET A 65 6.45 -6.37 0.69
C MET A 65 5.66 -7.53 1.32
N PRO A 66 6.24 -8.74 1.40
CA PRO A 66 5.60 -9.86 2.09
C PRO A 66 5.25 -9.56 3.57
N SER A 67 6.05 -8.72 4.23
CA SER A 67 5.85 -8.31 5.63
C SER A 67 4.82 -7.19 5.83
N GLY A 68 4.29 -6.60 4.75
CA GLY A 68 3.32 -5.51 4.79
C GLY A 68 3.63 -4.40 3.77
N CYS A 69 3.16 -3.18 4.05
CA CYS A 69 3.33 -2.05 3.13
C CYS A 69 3.85 -0.79 3.82
N VAL A 70 4.56 0.03 3.05
CA VAL A 70 5.10 1.32 3.48
C VAL A 70 4.80 2.39 2.45
N VAL A 71 4.26 3.52 2.91
CA VAL A 71 4.10 4.74 2.12
C VAL A 71 5.46 5.45 2.02
N LEU A 72 5.95 5.58 0.79
CA LEU A 72 7.21 6.25 0.48
C LEU A 72 7.03 7.77 0.30
N GLY A 73 5.84 8.19 -0.11
CA GLY A 73 5.52 9.60 -0.41
C GLY A 73 4.07 9.74 -0.88
N VAL A 74 3.62 10.99 -1.02
CA VAL A 74 2.32 11.33 -1.62
C VAL A 74 2.52 12.12 -2.91
N LEU A 75 1.65 11.85 -3.88
CA LEU A 75 1.51 12.58 -5.13
C LEU A 75 0.34 13.55 -4.91
N GLY A 76 0.63 14.85 -5.05
CA GLY A 76 -0.32 15.95 -4.83
C GLY A 76 -1.50 15.95 -5.77
#